data_AF-A0A5E4VKL0-F1
#
_entry.id   AF-A0A5E4VKL0-F1
#
_cell.length_a   1.000
_cell.length_b   1.000
_cell.length_c   1.000
_cell.angle_alpha   90.00
_cell.angle_beta   90.00
_cell.angle_gamma   90.00
#
_symmetry.space_group_name_H-M   'P 1'
#
loop_
_entity.id
_entity.type
_entity.pdbx_description
1 polymer ?
#
loop_
_entity_poly.entity_id
_entity_poly.type
_entity_poly.pdbx_seq_one_letter_code
_entity_poly.pdbx_strand_id
1 'polypeptide(L)'
;MKRFSRYGYVATSTRELCADLGIVPSAIYNYFPSKEAVILAIEDREMSQMLSELEAIDRELRGDVKGRLVSVVKYVMAQAIIRRESWRLMAEMLRSLKPENRTRVIARRDAVEKIVRGTLADAVREKLIPPQDVKLACLQLFSMAEGMSGWYQDAGQYSAEQISSHAAEFFLRAVGWDRAHTEVCGKQKRTRGI
;
A
#
# COMPACT_ATOMS: atom_id res chain seq x y z
N MET A 1 -9.03 -0.75 14.54
CA MET A 1 -9.00 -1.37 13.20
C MET A 1 -9.66 -2.74 13.23
N LYS A 2 -9.13 -3.73 13.96
CA LYS A 2 -9.71 -5.07 14.17
C LYS A 2 -11.24 -5.17 14.19
N ARG A 3 -11.92 -4.41 15.07
CA ARG A 3 -13.39 -4.45 15.17
C ARG A 3 -14.06 -4.00 13.86
N PHE A 4 -13.64 -2.87 13.30
CA PHE A 4 -14.17 -2.38 12.04
C PHE A 4 -13.95 -3.36 10.89
N SER A 5 -12.76 -3.95 10.78
CA SER A 5 -12.49 -4.94 9.73
C SER A 5 -13.30 -6.24 9.89
N ARG A 6 -13.66 -6.61 11.12
CA ARG A 6 -14.40 -7.86 11.40
C ARG A 6 -15.90 -7.70 11.19
N TYR A 7 -16.47 -6.58 11.61
CA TYR A 7 -17.91 -6.36 11.62
C TYR A 7 -18.40 -5.32 10.60
N GLY A 8 -17.49 -4.65 9.92
CA GLY A 8 -17.80 -3.51 9.04
C GLY A 8 -17.81 -2.18 9.81
N TYR A 9 -17.56 -1.10 9.08
CA TYR A 9 -17.59 0.25 9.63
C TYR A 9 -19.00 0.65 10.04
N VAL A 10 -20.01 0.33 9.21
CA VAL A 10 -21.40 0.73 9.46
C VAL A 10 -21.94 0.03 10.70
N ALA A 11 -21.77 -1.28 10.82
CA ALA A 11 -22.33 -2.08 11.90
C ALA A 11 -21.61 -1.93 13.25
N THR A 12 -20.41 -1.35 13.27
CA THR A 12 -19.67 -1.09 14.52
C THR A 12 -20.15 0.21 15.19
N SER A 13 -20.44 0.18 16.50
CA SER A 13 -20.74 1.37 17.32
C SER A 13 -19.54 1.84 18.16
N THR A 14 -19.56 3.10 18.62
CA THR A 14 -18.49 3.63 19.51
C THR A 14 -18.48 2.97 20.88
N ARG A 15 -19.65 2.58 21.41
CA ARG A 15 -19.79 1.86 22.69
C ARG A 15 -19.08 0.52 22.65
N GLU A 16 -19.24 -0.18 21.55
CA GLU A 16 -18.58 -1.43 21.25
C GLU A 16 -17.05 -1.28 21.14
N LEU A 17 -16.57 -0.25 20.45
CA LEU A 17 -15.14 0.08 20.43
C LEU A 17 -14.61 0.33 21.86
N CYS A 18 -15.36 1.04 22.70
CA CYS A 18 -14.98 1.30 24.08
C CYS A 18 -14.90 0.00 24.90
N ALA A 19 -15.85 -0.92 24.70
CA ALA A 19 -15.84 -2.23 25.34
C ALA A 19 -14.60 -3.05 24.98
N ASP A 20 -14.18 -3.06 23.71
CA ASP A 20 -12.95 -3.76 23.28
C ASP A 20 -11.68 -3.14 23.88
N LEU A 21 -11.71 -1.83 24.17
CA LEU A 21 -10.58 -1.09 24.73
C LEU A 21 -10.58 -1.04 26.26
N GLY A 22 -11.62 -1.55 26.92
CA GLY A 22 -11.76 -1.48 28.38
C GLY A 22 -11.94 -0.05 28.92
N ILE A 23 -12.49 0.87 28.12
CA ILE A 23 -12.72 2.27 28.50
C ILE A 23 -14.21 2.59 28.59
N VAL A 24 -14.56 3.65 29.32
CA VAL A 24 -15.93 4.17 29.36
C VAL A 24 -16.25 5.00 28.11
N PRO A 25 -17.51 5.01 27.63
CA PRO A 25 -17.90 5.76 26.43
C PRO A 25 -17.58 7.25 26.46
N SER A 26 -17.60 7.90 27.63
CA SER A 26 -17.23 9.32 27.74
C SER A 26 -15.76 9.57 27.40
N ALA A 27 -14.87 8.61 27.66
CA ALA A 27 -13.44 8.76 27.44
C ALA A 27 -13.09 8.85 25.95
N ILE A 28 -13.78 8.10 25.07
CA ILE A 28 -13.47 8.15 23.62
C ILE A 28 -13.80 9.53 23.02
N TYR A 29 -14.87 10.17 23.51
CA TYR A 29 -15.32 11.47 23.01
C TYR A 29 -14.40 12.63 23.40
N ASN A 30 -13.55 12.45 24.42
CA ASN A 30 -12.49 13.41 24.75
C ASN A 30 -11.42 13.49 23.66
N TYR A 31 -11.22 12.41 22.88
CA TYR A 31 -10.23 12.34 21.81
C TYR A 31 -10.85 12.43 20.41
N PHE A 32 -12.03 11.82 20.24
CA PHE A 32 -12.67 11.69 18.93
C PHE A 32 -14.15 12.07 19.04
N PRO A 33 -14.60 13.17 18.43
CA PRO A 33 -15.98 13.64 18.54
C PRO A 33 -17.01 12.71 17.87
N SER A 34 -16.57 11.73 17.07
CA SER A 34 -17.46 10.79 16.37
C SER A 34 -16.74 9.49 15.99
N LYS A 35 -17.52 8.46 15.64
CA LYS A 35 -17.00 7.22 15.00
C LYS A 35 -16.20 7.53 13.73
N GLU A 36 -16.66 8.51 12.98
CA GLU A 36 -16.00 8.99 11.76
C GLU A 36 -14.63 9.60 12.08
N ALA A 37 -14.51 10.38 13.15
CA ALA A 37 -13.24 10.92 13.59
C ALA A 37 -12.23 9.83 14.00
N VAL A 38 -12.71 8.75 14.62
CA VAL A 38 -11.87 7.58 14.96
C VAL A 38 -11.29 6.95 13.69
N ILE A 39 -12.13 6.62 12.70
CA ILE A 39 -11.64 5.95 11.49
C ILE A 39 -10.73 6.88 10.66
N LEU A 40 -11.04 8.18 10.61
CA LEU A 40 -10.20 9.14 9.90
C LEU A 40 -8.82 9.31 10.52
N ALA A 41 -8.72 9.24 11.85
CA ALA A 41 -7.44 9.27 12.55
C ALA A 41 -6.62 8.01 12.29
N ILE A 42 -7.27 6.85 12.20
CA ILE A 42 -6.60 5.60 11.83
C ILE A 42 -6.09 5.70 10.39
N GLU A 43 -6.93 6.08 9.43
CA GLU A 43 -6.54 6.23 8.03
C GLU A 43 -5.41 7.27 7.83
N ASP A 44 -5.44 8.36 8.60
CA ASP A 44 -4.37 9.36 8.57
C ASP A 44 -3.03 8.76 8.98
N ARG A 45 -3.02 8.04 10.11
CA ARG A 45 -1.83 7.37 10.61
C ARG A 45 -1.31 6.33 9.61
N GLU A 46 -2.20 5.50 9.09
CA GLU A 46 -1.83 4.43 8.15
C GLU A 46 -1.24 5.00 6.85
N MET A 47 -1.90 6.00 6.26
CA MET A 47 -1.41 6.64 5.03
C MET A 47 -0.15 7.46 5.25
N SER A 48 -0.02 8.18 6.37
CA SER A 48 1.20 8.91 6.70
C SER A 48 2.39 7.97 6.89
N GLN A 49 2.16 6.83 7.55
CA GLN A 49 3.20 5.81 7.71
C GLN A 49 3.58 5.20 6.35
N MET A 50 2.60 4.86 5.51
CA MET A 50 2.88 4.30 4.18
C MET A 50 3.64 5.28 3.28
N LEU A 51 3.26 6.55 3.32
CA LEU A 51 3.96 7.62 2.60
C LEU A 51 5.41 7.74 3.07
N SER A 52 5.63 7.80 4.39
CA SER A 52 6.97 7.91 4.98
C SER A 52 7.87 6.71 4.64
N GLU A 53 7.32 5.49 4.66
CA GLU A 53 8.04 4.26 4.30
C GLU A 53 8.42 4.24 2.82
N LEU A 54 7.53 4.68 1.92
CA LEU A 54 7.84 4.83 0.49
C LEU A 54 8.88 5.91 0.21
N GLU A 55 8.81 7.05 0.91
CA GLU A 55 9.82 8.12 0.84
C GLU A 55 11.18 7.67 1.39
N ALA A 56 11.19 6.79 2.40
CA ALA A 56 12.42 6.17 2.89
C ALA A 56 13.06 5.30 1.80
N ILE A 57 12.28 4.43 1.13
CA ILE A 57 12.76 3.62 0.00
C ILE A 57 13.34 4.50 -1.11
N ASP A 58 12.66 5.60 -1.46
CA ASP A 58 13.15 6.53 -2.48
C ASP A 58 14.47 7.22 -2.10
N ARG A 59 14.62 7.60 -0.82
CA ARG A 59 15.86 8.20 -0.32
C ARG A 59 17.02 7.21 -0.27
N GLU A 60 16.79 6.00 0.22
CA GLU A 60 17.82 4.96 0.38
C GLU A 60 18.34 4.45 -0.96
N LEU A 61 17.45 4.34 -1.96
CA LEU A 61 17.76 3.84 -3.30
C LEU A 61 17.86 4.98 -4.33
N ARG A 62 18.22 6.17 -3.87
CA ARG A 62 18.38 7.34 -4.73
C ARG A 62 19.40 7.03 -5.84
N GLY A 63 18.94 7.14 -7.09
CA GLY A 63 19.75 6.85 -8.28
C GLY A 63 19.78 5.38 -8.69
N ASP A 64 19.27 4.46 -7.87
CA ASP A 64 19.05 3.05 -8.23
C ASP A 64 17.56 2.81 -8.58
N VAL A 65 17.19 3.18 -9.81
CA VAL A 65 15.82 3.02 -10.31
C VAL A 65 15.38 1.54 -10.29
N LYS A 66 16.32 0.61 -10.53
CA LYS A 66 16.05 -0.84 -10.50
C LYS A 66 15.71 -1.29 -9.08
N GLY A 67 16.57 -0.97 -8.12
CA GLY A 67 16.34 -1.29 -6.71
C GLY A 67 15.04 -0.69 -6.22
N ARG A 68 14.77 0.57 -6.55
CA ARG A 68 13.53 1.26 -6.14
C ARG A 68 12.28 0.60 -6.72
N LEU A 69 12.27 0.26 -8.02
CA LEU A 69 11.15 -0.45 -8.64
C LEU A 69 10.82 -1.75 -7.90
N VAL A 70 11.83 -2.60 -7.69
CA VAL A 70 11.64 -3.88 -7.02
C VAL A 70 11.19 -3.69 -5.58
N SER A 71 11.78 -2.73 -4.85
CA SER A 71 11.47 -2.48 -3.44
C SER A 71 10.07 -1.91 -3.24
N VAL A 72 9.65 -0.95 -4.08
CA VAL A 72 8.29 -0.38 -4.02
C VAL A 72 7.24 -1.43 -4.33
N VAL A 73 7.42 -2.26 -5.36
CA VAL A 73 6.46 -3.33 -5.70
C VAL A 73 6.36 -4.35 -4.56
N LYS A 74 7.50 -4.83 -4.04
CA LYS A 74 7.52 -5.76 -2.90
C LYS A 74 6.85 -5.15 -1.67
N TYR A 75 7.15 -3.89 -1.38
CA TYR A 75 6.57 -3.16 -0.28
C TYR A 75 5.04 -3.10 -0.39
N VAL A 76 4.49 -2.67 -1.54
CA VAL A 76 3.03 -2.59 -1.74
C VAL A 76 2.36 -3.96 -1.51
N MET A 77 2.92 -5.03 -2.06
CA MET A 77 2.38 -6.39 -1.89
C MET A 77 2.44 -6.88 -0.44
N ALA A 78 3.53 -6.60 0.27
CA ALA A 78 3.68 -6.95 1.68
C ALA A 78 2.69 -6.17 2.56
N GLN A 79 2.55 -4.86 2.32
CA GLN A 79 1.63 -4.01 3.09
C GLN A 79 0.16 -4.40 2.89
N ALA A 80 -0.19 -4.96 1.75
CA ALA A 80 -1.54 -5.46 1.50
C ALA A 80 -1.93 -6.60 2.46
N ILE A 81 -0.96 -7.41 2.89
CA ILE A 81 -1.18 -8.50 3.86
C ILE A 81 -1.02 -8.00 5.30
N ILE A 82 0.03 -7.24 5.57
CA ILE A 82 0.31 -6.69 6.91
C ILE A 82 -0.84 -5.80 7.39
N ARG A 83 -1.37 -4.95 6.51
CA ARG A 83 -2.44 -4.00 6.81
C ARG A 83 -3.80 -4.45 6.26
N ARG A 84 -3.99 -5.76 6.01
CA ARG A 84 -5.18 -6.32 5.32
C ARG A 84 -6.52 -5.85 5.87
N GLU A 85 -6.60 -5.57 7.18
CA GLU A 85 -7.80 -5.06 7.83
C GLU A 85 -8.22 -3.69 7.28
N SER A 86 -7.27 -2.78 7.06
CA SER A 86 -7.53 -1.46 6.46
C SER A 86 -7.92 -1.60 4.98
N TRP A 87 -7.20 -2.45 4.23
CA TRP A 87 -7.48 -2.68 2.81
C TRP A 87 -8.90 -3.22 2.57
N ARG A 88 -9.33 -4.24 3.34
CA ARG A 88 -10.68 -4.81 3.23
C ARG A 88 -11.79 -3.81 3.56
N LEU A 89 -11.55 -2.94 4.52
CA LEU A 89 -12.55 -1.98 5.00
C LEU A 89 -12.71 -0.78 4.08
N MET A 90 -11.70 -0.46 3.27
CA MET A 90 -11.59 0.77 2.50
C MET A 90 -12.84 1.11 1.68
N ALA A 91 -13.34 0.16 0.89
CA ALA A 91 -14.48 0.39 0.01
C ALA A 91 -15.80 0.64 0.75
N GLU A 92 -16.04 -0.03 1.88
CA GLU A 92 -17.20 0.22 2.74
C GLU A 92 -17.07 1.57 3.45
N MET A 93 -15.89 1.84 4.01
CA MET A 93 -15.58 3.09 4.70
C MET A 93 -15.80 4.29 3.77
N LEU A 94 -15.20 4.33 2.58
CA LEU A 94 -15.31 5.46 1.66
C LEU A 94 -16.76 5.78 1.27
N ARG A 95 -17.63 4.76 1.15
CA ARG A 95 -19.06 4.95 0.88
C ARG A 95 -19.84 5.52 2.07
N SER A 96 -19.30 5.36 3.27
CA SER A 96 -19.94 5.75 4.53
C SER A 96 -19.42 7.06 5.11
N LEU A 97 -18.34 7.62 4.54
CA LEU A 97 -17.78 8.91 4.95
C LEU A 97 -18.60 10.08 4.38
N LYS A 98 -18.57 11.21 5.10
CA LYS A 98 -19.06 12.49 4.57
C LYS A 98 -18.25 12.91 3.34
N PRO A 99 -18.83 13.64 2.38
CA PRO A 99 -18.15 14.03 1.14
C PRO A 99 -16.79 14.71 1.35
N GLU A 100 -16.69 15.59 2.35
CA GLU A 100 -15.45 16.33 2.64
C GLU A 100 -14.35 15.39 3.17
N ASN A 101 -14.73 14.48 4.06
CA ASN A 101 -13.80 13.50 4.63
C ASN A 101 -13.39 12.45 3.60
N ARG A 102 -14.32 12.01 2.74
CA ARG A 102 -14.03 11.12 1.61
C ARG A 102 -12.99 11.76 0.68
N THR A 103 -13.16 13.03 0.34
CA THR A 103 -12.20 13.79 -0.48
C THR A 103 -10.82 13.83 0.17
N ARG A 104 -10.76 14.07 1.49
CA ARG A 104 -9.49 14.08 2.23
C ARG A 104 -8.78 12.72 2.23
N VAL A 105 -9.52 11.63 2.38
CA VAL A 105 -8.95 10.27 2.32
C VAL A 105 -8.42 9.97 0.92
N ILE A 106 -9.17 10.32 -0.13
CA ILE A 106 -8.73 10.14 -1.53
C ILE A 106 -7.43 10.90 -1.79
N ALA A 107 -7.36 12.18 -1.42
CA ALA A 107 -6.16 13.00 -1.65
C ALA A 107 -4.88 12.42 -0.99
N ARG A 108 -5.01 11.79 0.19
CA ARG A 108 -3.89 11.11 0.86
C ARG A 108 -3.45 9.85 0.11
N ARG A 109 -4.40 9.09 -0.40
CA ARG A 109 -4.12 7.89 -1.22
C ARG A 109 -3.49 8.28 -2.56
N ASP A 110 -3.91 9.38 -3.16
CA ASP A 110 -3.31 9.91 -4.38
C ASP A 110 -1.83 10.27 -4.18
N ALA A 111 -1.44 10.73 -2.98
CA ALA A 111 -0.04 11.02 -2.65
C ALA A 111 0.83 9.75 -2.66
N VAL A 112 0.33 8.66 -2.07
CA VAL A 112 0.96 7.33 -2.12
C VAL A 112 1.03 6.82 -3.56
N GLU A 113 -0.09 6.87 -4.29
CA GLU A 113 -0.17 6.46 -5.70
C GLU A 113 0.85 7.22 -6.56
N LYS A 114 1.04 8.51 -6.30
CA LYS A 114 1.99 9.35 -7.04
C LYS A 114 3.43 8.83 -6.95
N ILE A 115 3.88 8.35 -5.78
CA ILE A 115 5.22 7.78 -5.62
C ILE A 115 5.36 6.47 -6.40
N VAL A 116 4.36 5.59 -6.29
CA VAL A 116 4.34 4.30 -7.00
C VAL A 116 4.35 4.52 -8.51
N ARG A 117 3.48 5.40 -9.01
CA ARG A 117 3.40 5.75 -10.43
C ARG A 117 4.67 6.43 -10.93
N GLY A 118 5.27 7.31 -10.12
CA GLY A 118 6.57 7.92 -10.43
C GLY A 118 7.69 6.88 -10.56
N THR A 119 7.70 5.87 -9.69
CA THR A 119 8.65 4.77 -9.76
C THR A 119 8.50 3.94 -11.05
N LEU A 120 7.26 3.65 -11.46
CA LEU A 120 6.97 2.97 -12.74
C LEU A 120 7.39 3.82 -13.94
N ALA A 121 7.11 5.14 -13.91
CA ALA A 121 7.51 6.06 -14.97
C ALA A 121 9.02 6.14 -15.14
N ASP A 122 9.76 6.18 -14.03
CA ASP A 122 11.22 6.16 -14.05
C ASP A 122 11.75 4.85 -14.62
N ALA A 123 11.13 3.71 -14.30
CA ALA A 123 11.51 2.41 -14.86
C ALA A 123 11.30 2.33 -16.38
N VAL A 124 10.21 2.91 -16.91
CA VAL A 124 9.99 3.04 -18.36
C VAL A 124 11.08 3.92 -18.98
N ARG A 125 11.36 5.08 -18.38
CA ARG A 125 12.37 6.02 -18.88
C ARG A 125 13.77 5.41 -18.96
N GLU A 126 14.15 4.63 -17.95
CA GLU A 126 15.42 3.90 -17.90
C GLU A 126 15.43 2.60 -18.70
N LYS A 127 14.33 2.29 -19.43
CA LYS A 127 14.17 1.08 -20.24
C LYS A 127 14.33 -0.22 -19.43
N LEU A 128 14.02 -0.18 -18.14
CA LEU A 128 13.96 -1.36 -17.26
C LEU A 128 12.70 -2.18 -17.49
N ILE A 129 11.64 -1.52 -17.96
CA ILE A 129 10.37 -2.10 -18.43
C ILE A 129 9.99 -1.44 -19.76
N PRO A 130 9.25 -2.13 -20.66
CA PRO A 130 8.82 -1.56 -21.93
C PRO A 130 7.88 -0.35 -21.74
N PRO A 131 7.79 0.55 -22.75
CA PRO A 131 6.81 1.63 -22.76
C PRO A 131 5.39 1.12 -22.59
N GLN A 132 4.67 1.67 -21.60
CA GLN A 132 3.29 1.27 -21.27
C GLN A 132 2.60 2.38 -20.46
N ASP A 133 1.28 2.28 -20.30
CA ASP A 133 0.51 3.20 -19.47
C ASP A 133 0.80 2.92 -17.98
N VAL A 134 1.62 3.76 -17.37
CA VAL A 134 2.03 3.64 -15.97
C VAL A 134 0.88 3.88 -14.98
N LYS A 135 -0.18 4.58 -15.39
CA LYS A 135 -1.38 4.74 -14.55
C LYS A 135 -2.15 3.42 -14.49
N LEU A 136 -2.36 2.77 -15.64
CA LEU A 136 -3.00 1.45 -15.67
C LEU A 136 -2.16 0.39 -14.95
N ALA A 137 -0.84 0.37 -15.13
CA ALA A 137 0.05 -0.53 -14.39
C ALA A 137 -0.02 -0.30 -12.87
N CYS A 138 -0.09 0.97 -12.43
CA CYS A 138 -0.27 1.31 -11.02
C CYS A 138 -1.61 0.82 -10.47
N LEU A 139 -2.71 1.02 -11.20
CA LEU A 139 -4.03 0.51 -10.83
C LEU A 139 -4.05 -1.01 -10.73
N GLN A 140 -3.38 -1.72 -11.66
CA GLN A 140 -3.24 -3.17 -11.63
C GLN A 140 -2.46 -3.65 -10.40
N LEU A 141 -1.36 -2.96 -10.03
CA LEU A 141 -0.61 -3.26 -8.81
C LEU A 141 -1.51 -3.17 -7.56
N PHE A 142 -2.23 -2.07 -7.42
CA PHE A 142 -3.14 -1.86 -6.30
C PHE A 142 -4.31 -2.84 -6.29
N SER A 143 -4.85 -3.20 -7.47
CA SER A 143 -5.92 -4.19 -7.61
C SER A 143 -5.46 -5.59 -7.17
N MET A 144 -4.22 -5.98 -7.52
CA MET A 144 -3.63 -7.23 -7.04
C MET A 144 -3.46 -7.22 -5.53
N ALA A 145 -2.92 -6.14 -4.97
CA ALA A 145 -2.75 -5.95 -3.54
C ALA A 145 -4.10 -6.03 -2.79
N GLU A 146 -5.13 -5.33 -3.28
CA GLU A 146 -6.47 -5.39 -2.72
C GLU A 146 -7.04 -6.82 -2.76
N GLY A 147 -6.95 -7.49 -3.91
CA GLY A 147 -7.38 -8.88 -4.06
C GLY A 147 -6.70 -9.80 -3.04
N MET A 148 -5.37 -9.73 -2.94
CA MET A 148 -4.58 -10.49 -1.96
C MET A 148 -5.04 -10.25 -0.53
N SER A 149 -5.27 -8.99 -0.17
CA SER A 149 -5.77 -8.66 1.16
C SER A 149 -7.10 -9.35 1.44
N GLY A 150 -7.97 -9.52 0.42
CA GLY A 150 -9.29 -10.13 0.54
C GLY A 150 -9.29 -11.65 0.76
N TRP A 151 -8.50 -12.41 0.00
CA TRP A 151 -8.49 -13.88 0.08
C TRP A 151 -7.44 -14.48 1.02
N TYR A 152 -6.44 -13.71 1.47
CA TYR A 152 -5.43 -14.19 2.41
C TYR A 152 -6.01 -14.69 3.75
N GLN A 153 -5.45 -15.79 4.26
CA GLN A 153 -5.80 -16.41 5.55
C GLN A 153 -4.53 -16.80 6.31
N ASP A 154 -4.46 -16.52 7.62
CA ASP A 154 -3.27 -16.82 8.45
C ASP A 154 -2.98 -18.32 8.57
N ALA A 155 -4.01 -19.16 8.62
CA ALA A 155 -3.90 -20.62 8.70
C ALA A 155 -3.88 -21.30 7.31
N GLY A 156 -3.53 -20.54 6.26
CA GLY A 156 -3.46 -21.03 4.89
C GLY A 156 -2.20 -21.86 4.60
N GLN A 157 -2.16 -22.48 3.42
CA GLN A 157 -1.01 -23.27 2.96
C GLN A 157 0.27 -22.43 2.75
N TYR A 158 0.12 -21.15 2.43
CA TYR A 158 1.23 -20.25 2.12
C TYR A 158 1.33 -19.14 3.15
N SER A 159 2.54 -18.82 3.56
CA SER A 159 2.84 -17.69 4.43
C SER A 159 2.60 -16.34 3.72
N ALA A 160 2.42 -15.29 4.52
CA ALA A 160 2.34 -13.91 4.05
C ALA A 160 3.55 -13.52 3.17
N GLU A 161 4.76 -13.93 3.56
CA GLU A 161 5.97 -13.66 2.81
C GLU A 161 6.00 -14.37 1.45
N GLN A 162 5.61 -15.64 1.40
CA GLN A 162 5.52 -16.40 0.15
C GLN A 162 4.52 -15.78 -0.82
N ILE A 163 3.32 -15.42 -0.33
CA ILE A 163 2.28 -14.82 -1.15
C ILE A 163 2.72 -13.44 -1.67
N SER A 164 3.19 -12.57 -0.78
CA SER A 164 3.61 -11.21 -1.17
C SER A 164 4.81 -11.22 -2.13
N SER A 165 5.79 -12.09 -1.90
CA SER A 165 6.95 -12.26 -2.79
C SER A 165 6.54 -12.79 -4.15
N HIS A 166 5.69 -13.81 -4.20
CA HIS A 166 5.18 -14.35 -5.46
C HIS A 166 4.41 -13.29 -6.26
N ALA A 167 3.50 -12.56 -5.60
CA ALA A 167 2.71 -11.52 -6.24
C ALA A 167 3.58 -10.37 -6.78
N ALA A 168 4.60 -9.96 -6.04
CA ALA A 168 5.55 -8.94 -6.47
C ALA A 168 6.31 -9.38 -7.73
N GLU A 169 6.83 -10.61 -7.74
CA GLU A 169 7.51 -11.16 -8.91
C GLU A 169 6.57 -11.34 -10.10
N PHE A 170 5.34 -11.76 -9.86
CA PHE A 170 4.31 -11.88 -10.89
C PHE A 170 4.03 -10.52 -11.52
N PHE A 171 3.80 -9.48 -10.71
CA PHE A 171 3.57 -8.12 -11.21
C PHE A 171 4.77 -7.60 -12.00
N LEU A 172 5.99 -7.76 -11.49
CA LEU A 172 7.21 -7.34 -12.18
C LEU A 172 7.33 -8.01 -13.55
N ARG A 173 7.11 -9.32 -13.65
CA ARG A 173 7.09 -10.02 -14.95
C ARG A 173 5.98 -9.51 -15.86
N ALA A 174 4.79 -9.27 -15.32
CA ALA A 174 3.63 -8.79 -16.09
C ALA A 174 3.88 -7.42 -16.73
N VAL A 175 4.58 -6.52 -16.04
CA VAL A 175 4.99 -5.21 -16.61
C VAL A 175 6.23 -5.30 -17.50
N GLY A 176 6.77 -6.50 -17.75
CA GLY A 176 7.91 -6.72 -18.63
C GLY A 176 9.27 -6.46 -18.00
N TRP A 177 9.38 -6.53 -16.66
CA TRP A 177 10.67 -6.48 -15.99
C TRP A 177 11.42 -7.80 -16.20
N ASP A 178 12.58 -7.71 -16.85
CA ASP A 178 13.47 -8.85 -17.07
C ASP A 178 14.69 -8.81 -16.13
N ARG A 179 14.84 -9.86 -15.31
CA ARG A 179 16.01 -10.07 -14.45
C ARG A 179 17.30 -10.20 -15.26
N ALA A 180 17.25 -10.80 -16.45
CA ALA A 180 18.43 -11.14 -17.24
C ALA A 180 19.08 -9.92 -17.92
N HIS A 181 18.28 -8.98 -18.43
CA HIS A 181 18.80 -7.75 -19.05
C HIS A 181 19.50 -6.78 -18.08
N THR A 182 19.30 -6.93 -16.76
CA THR A 182 19.78 -5.97 -15.75
C THR A 182 21.08 -6.34 -15.05
N GLU A 183 21.66 -7.52 -15.29
CA GLU A 183 23.01 -7.87 -14.81
C GLU A 183 24.12 -7.42 -15.78
N VAL A 184 23.81 -7.31 -17.07
CA VAL A 184 24.76 -6.91 -18.11
C VAL A 184 25.06 -5.41 -18.05
N CYS A 185 24.05 -4.57 -17.81
CA CYS A 185 24.21 -3.10 -17.76
C CYS A 185 24.98 -2.62 -16.52
N GLY A 186 24.93 -3.36 -15.40
CA GLY A 186 25.66 -3.04 -14.16
C GLY A 186 27.17 -3.30 -14.23
N LYS A 187 27.63 -4.22 -15.09
CA LYS A 187 29.06 -4.53 -15.25
C LYS A 187 29.80 -3.53 -16.15
N GLN A 188 29.11 -2.86 -17.07
CA GLN A 188 29.75 -1.90 -18.00
C GLN A 188 30.05 -0.51 -17.41
N LYS A 189 29.41 -0.12 -16.28
CA LYS A 189 29.70 1.16 -15.61
C LYS A 189 30.88 1.13 -14.63
N ARG A 190 31.50 -0.04 -14.37
CA ARG A 190 32.59 -0.18 -13.39
C ARG A 190 34.02 -0.27 -13.98
N THR A 191 34.19 -0.19 -15.30
CA THR A 191 35.49 -0.43 -15.98
C THR A 191 36.05 0.74 -16.78
N ARG A 192 35.60 1.98 -16.54
CA ARG A 192 36.26 3.18 -17.09
C ARG A 192 36.58 4.17 -15.98
N GLY A 193 37.77 4.05 -15.41
CA GLY A 193 38.28 4.97 -14.40
C GLY A 193 39.50 4.46 -13.65
N ILE A 194 40.54 4.01 -14.36
CA ILE A 194 41.96 4.09 -13.96
C ILE A 194 42.75 4.35 -15.25
#